data_AF-A0A9D3BGD2-F1
#
_entry.id   AF-A0A9D3BGD2-F1
#
_cell.length_a   1.000
_cell.length_b   1.000
_cell.length_c   1.000
_cell.angle_alpha   90.00
_cell.angle_beta   90.00
_cell.angle_gamma   90.00
#
_symmetry.space_group_name_H-M   'P 1'
#
loop_
_entity.id
_entity.type
_entity.pdbx_description
1 polymer ?
#
loop_
_entity_poly.entity_id
_entity_poly.type
_entity_poly.pdbx_seq_one_letter_code
_entity_poly.pdbx_strand_id
1 'polypeptide(L)'
;MCKPDNKPTLAIVDTPGLFDTSLFDDKVKREISKCINMSAPEPHAILLVIKVGPLTAEDRDAMKKVEEIFGEDAWRYTIILFIHGDRVKTGFEQVIKDAGPELQEVLRKSGHRYQLFNNNKVNNRSQVLELLENVDELFEANRGEFYSSHTYVEVVKMLEQREGALRREYKKKLEEETKAIEMKYEKKTK
;
A
#
# COMPACT_ATOMS: atom_id res chain seq x y z
N MET A 1 7.39 11.70 31.36
CA MET A 1 8.37 11.75 30.24
C MET A 1 7.58 11.75 28.94
N CYS A 2 7.52 12.88 28.25
CA CYS A 2 6.85 13.00 26.95
C CYS A 2 7.68 12.29 25.88
N LYS A 3 7.04 11.48 25.02
CA LYS A 3 7.71 10.87 23.86
C LYS A 3 8.10 11.96 22.84
N PRO A 4 9.23 11.80 22.13
CA PRO A 4 9.69 12.76 21.13
C PRO A 4 8.78 12.74 19.89
N ASP A 5 8.49 13.93 19.37
CA ASP A 5 7.94 14.26 18.04
C ASP A 5 7.41 13.10 17.20
N ASN A 6 6.11 12.81 17.33
CA ASN A 6 5.40 11.86 16.49
C ASN A 6 5.11 12.51 15.11
N LYS A 7 6.14 12.65 14.27
CA LYS A 7 5.93 13.05 12.87
C LYS A 7 5.26 11.88 12.12
N PRO A 8 4.20 12.14 11.33
CA PRO A 8 3.60 11.09 10.50
C PRO A 8 4.66 10.52 9.55
N THR A 9 4.77 9.20 9.51
CA THR A 9 5.72 8.48 8.67
C THR A 9 4.99 7.97 7.45
N LEU A 10 5.45 8.34 6.25
CA LEU A 10 4.90 7.86 4.99
C LEU A 10 5.71 6.65 4.51
N ALA A 11 5.02 5.55 4.20
CA ALA A 11 5.61 4.37 3.56
C ALA A 11 4.93 4.14 2.21
N ILE A 12 5.72 3.88 1.17
CA ILE A 12 5.24 3.57 -0.18
C ILE A 12 5.81 2.20 -0.56
N VAL A 13 4.92 1.29 -0.94
CA VAL A 13 5.28 -0.03 -1.46
C VAL A 13 5.10 -0.01 -2.97
N ASP A 14 6.21 -0.01 -3.70
CA ASP A 14 6.18 -0.16 -5.16
C ASP A 14 6.03 -1.65 -5.52
N THR A 15 5.21 -1.95 -6.52
CA THR A 15 4.85 -3.32 -6.92
C THR A 15 5.25 -3.61 -8.37
N PRO A 16 6.56 -3.63 -8.68
CA PRO A 16 7.03 -3.90 -10.04
C PRO A 16 6.68 -5.34 -10.47
N GLY A 17 6.17 -5.50 -11.69
CA GLY A 17 5.88 -6.81 -12.28
C GLY A 17 4.62 -7.51 -11.74
N LEU A 18 3.88 -6.90 -10.80
CA LEU A 18 2.61 -7.42 -10.29
C LEU A 18 1.58 -7.63 -11.41
N PHE A 19 1.59 -6.72 -12.38
CA PHE A 19 0.64 -6.69 -13.49
C PHE A 19 1.19 -7.31 -14.79
N ASP A 20 2.45 -7.75 -14.81
CA ASP A 20 3.07 -8.37 -15.99
C ASP A 20 2.46 -9.75 -16.26
N THR A 21 1.82 -9.91 -17.42
CA THR A 21 1.07 -11.12 -17.83
C THR A 21 1.96 -12.19 -18.46
N SER A 22 3.26 -11.93 -18.62
CA SER A 22 4.24 -12.92 -19.07
C SER A 22 4.61 -13.97 -18.00
N LEU A 23 4.16 -13.78 -16.76
CA LEU A 23 4.53 -14.60 -15.61
C LEU A 23 3.32 -15.43 -15.11
N PHE A 24 3.25 -16.71 -15.51
CA PHE A 24 2.27 -17.63 -14.97
C PHE A 24 2.57 -17.98 -13.49
N ASP A 25 1.59 -17.62 -12.66
CA ASP A 25 1.21 -18.08 -11.33
C ASP A 25 2.15 -17.87 -10.11
N ASP A 26 3.29 -18.54 -9.99
CA ASP A 26 4.00 -18.56 -8.69
C ASP A 26 4.76 -17.26 -8.38
N LYS A 27 5.36 -16.64 -9.40
CA LYS A 27 6.09 -15.37 -9.21
C LYS A 27 5.14 -14.24 -8.85
N VAL A 28 4.00 -14.16 -9.56
CA VAL A 28 2.96 -13.14 -9.30
C VAL A 28 2.37 -13.34 -7.91
N LYS A 29 1.98 -14.58 -7.54
CA LYS A 29 1.52 -14.90 -6.18
C LYS A 29 2.54 -14.52 -5.09
N ARG A 30 3.83 -14.72 -5.36
CA ARG A 30 4.89 -14.32 -4.42
C ARG A 30 5.02 -12.80 -4.31
N GLU A 31 4.98 -12.07 -5.41
CA GLU A 31 5.04 -10.59 -5.36
C GLU A 31 3.77 -10.00 -4.73
N ILE A 32 2.59 -10.59 -4.96
CA ILE A 32 1.35 -10.28 -4.21
C ILE A 32 1.57 -10.52 -2.71
N SER A 33 2.06 -11.71 -2.35
CA SER A 33 2.29 -12.07 -0.95
C SER A 33 3.28 -11.11 -0.28
N LYS A 34 4.35 -10.72 -0.99
CA LYS A 34 5.30 -9.71 -0.50
C LYS A 34 4.64 -8.35 -0.33
N CYS A 35 3.85 -7.91 -1.31
CA CYS A 35 3.10 -6.66 -1.24
C CYS A 35 2.24 -6.63 0.03
N ILE A 36 1.38 -7.65 0.23
CA ILE A 36 0.50 -7.76 1.40
C ILE A 36 1.31 -7.79 2.71
N ASN A 37 2.42 -8.52 2.77
CA ASN A 37 3.27 -8.55 3.96
C ASN A 37 3.95 -7.20 4.25
N MET A 38 4.29 -6.41 3.22
CA MET A 38 4.93 -5.10 3.37
C MET A 38 3.93 -3.98 3.68
N SER A 39 2.68 -4.10 3.25
CA SER A 39 1.60 -3.14 3.50
C SER A 39 0.73 -3.49 4.71
N ALA A 40 0.94 -4.65 5.34
CA ALA A 40 0.26 -5.04 6.57
C ALA A 40 0.58 -4.07 7.74
N PRO A 41 -0.36 -3.80 8.66
CA PRO A 41 -1.66 -4.47 8.78
C PRO A 41 -2.68 -4.07 7.72
N GLU A 42 -2.78 -2.79 7.36
CA GLU A 42 -3.78 -2.28 6.41
C GLU A 42 -3.22 -1.06 5.64
N PRO A 43 -3.22 -1.07 4.29
CA PRO A 43 -2.82 0.09 3.52
C PRO A 43 -3.84 1.23 3.68
N HIS A 44 -3.33 2.45 3.78
CA HIS A 44 -4.17 3.66 3.94
C HIS A 44 -4.84 4.06 2.61
N ALA A 45 -4.16 3.80 1.50
CA ALA A 45 -4.66 4.03 0.16
C ALA A 45 -3.98 3.07 -0.82
N ILE A 46 -4.67 2.75 -1.90
CA ILE A 46 -4.15 2.06 -3.07
C ILE A 46 -4.01 3.11 -4.18
N LEU A 47 -2.84 3.18 -4.82
CA LEU A 47 -2.60 4.11 -5.92
C LEU A 47 -2.59 3.33 -7.24
N LEU A 48 -3.55 3.60 -8.12
CA LEU A 48 -3.56 3.06 -9.48
C LEU A 48 -2.99 4.11 -10.44
N VAL A 49 -1.78 3.87 -10.94
CA VAL A 49 -1.08 4.81 -11.82
C VAL A 49 -1.39 4.51 -13.28
N ILE A 50 -1.98 5.47 -13.99
CA ILE A 50 -2.36 5.36 -15.41
C ILE A 50 -1.72 6.51 -16.19
N LYS A 51 -1.18 6.22 -17.37
CA LYS A 51 -0.70 7.28 -18.28
C LYS A 51 -1.88 7.95 -18.96
N VAL A 52 -1.88 9.27 -19.03
CA VAL A 52 -2.92 10.00 -19.78
C VAL A 52 -2.83 9.63 -21.27
N GLY A 53 -3.94 9.15 -21.83
CA GLY A 53 -4.04 8.70 -23.20
C GLY A 53 -4.94 7.46 -23.33
N PRO A 54 -4.94 6.79 -24.50
CA PRO A 54 -5.64 5.53 -24.68
C PRO A 54 -5.10 4.44 -23.75
N LEU A 55 -6.00 3.72 -23.07
CA LEU A 55 -5.63 2.59 -22.22
C LEU A 55 -4.90 1.51 -23.01
N THR A 56 -3.73 1.13 -22.52
CA THR A 56 -2.95 -0.01 -23.01
C THR A 56 -3.55 -1.33 -22.50
N ALA A 57 -3.10 -2.45 -23.06
CA ALA A 57 -3.47 -3.77 -22.55
C ALA A 57 -3.03 -3.95 -21.09
N GLU A 58 -1.83 -3.45 -20.75
CA GLU A 58 -1.28 -3.49 -19.39
C GLU A 58 -2.16 -2.73 -18.39
N ASP A 59 -2.68 -1.56 -18.77
CA ASP A 59 -3.57 -0.79 -17.89
C ASP A 59 -4.85 -1.58 -17.57
N ARG A 60 -5.43 -2.23 -18.59
CA ARG A 60 -6.67 -3.02 -18.45
C ARG A 60 -6.45 -4.26 -17.58
N ASP A 61 -5.32 -4.93 -17.77
CA ASP A 61 -4.94 -6.09 -16.97
C ASP A 61 -4.64 -5.69 -15.52
N ALA A 62 -4.04 -4.52 -15.30
CA ALA A 62 -3.83 -3.98 -13.96
C ALA A 62 -5.15 -3.73 -13.22
N MET A 63 -6.13 -3.11 -13.90
CA MET A 63 -7.47 -2.88 -13.33
C MET A 63 -8.15 -4.20 -12.91
N LYS A 64 -8.09 -5.24 -13.76
CA LYS A 64 -8.66 -6.56 -13.44
C LYS A 64 -7.96 -7.22 -12.27
N LYS A 65 -6.62 -7.22 -12.28
CA LYS A 65 -5.81 -7.84 -11.22
C LYS A 65 -6.02 -7.18 -9.86
N VAL A 66 -6.22 -5.85 -9.81
CA VAL A 66 -6.57 -5.17 -8.55
C VAL A 66 -7.83 -5.79 -7.95
N GLU A 67 -8.86 -5.99 -8.76
CA GLU A 67 -10.13 -6.59 -8.31
C GLU A 67 -9.99 -8.08 -7.98
N GLU A 68 -9.19 -8.85 -8.73
CA GLU A 68 -8.92 -10.26 -8.45
C GLU A 68 -8.14 -10.47 -7.14
N ILE A 69 -7.18 -9.59 -6.83
CA ILE A 69 -6.28 -9.73 -5.67
C ILE A 69 -6.90 -9.12 -4.42
N PHE A 70 -7.44 -7.90 -4.56
CA PHE A 70 -7.91 -7.09 -3.44
C PHE A 70 -9.45 -7.08 -3.34
N GLY A 71 -10.16 -7.74 -4.25
CA GLY A 71 -11.62 -7.72 -4.27
C GLY A 71 -12.18 -6.39 -4.76
N GLU A 72 -13.48 -6.37 -5.03
CA GLU A 72 -14.16 -5.17 -5.54
C GLU A 72 -14.17 -4.01 -4.53
N ASP A 73 -14.18 -4.29 -3.23
CA ASP A 73 -14.13 -3.28 -2.17
C ASP A 73 -12.81 -2.47 -2.16
N ALA A 74 -11.75 -2.98 -2.79
CA ALA A 74 -10.48 -2.27 -2.90
C ALA A 74 -10.64 -0.90 -3.58
N TRP A 75 -11.56 -0.78 -4.54
CA TRP A 75 -11.83 0.48 -5.23
C TRP A 75 -12.29 1.59 -4.29
N ARG A 76 -12.91 1.24 -3.15
CA ARG A 76 -13.27 2.21 -2.11
C ARG A 76 -12.05 2.87 -1.45
N TYR A 77 -10.88 2.25 -1.56
CA TYR A 77 -9.60 2.71 -1.02
C TYR A 77 -8.60 3.12 -2.12
N THR A 78 -9.05 3.19 -3.38
CA THR A 78 -8.18 3.50 -4.52
C THR A 78 -8.29 4.97 -4.93
N ILE A 79 -7.13 5.59 -5.17
CA ILE A 79 -6.97 6.87 -5.86
C ILE A 79 -6.29 6.60 -7.20
N ILE A 80 -6.86 7.13 -8.29
CA ILE A 80 -6.29 6.98 -9.63
C ILE A 80 -5.33 8.14 -9.91
N LEU A 81 -4.06 7.82 -10.10
CA LEU A 81 -3.02 8.80 -10.44
C LEU A 81 -2.78 8.82 -11.95
N PHE A 82 -3.20 9.91 -12.59
CA PHE A 82 -2.93 10.12 -14.01
C PHE A 82 -1.58 10.82 -14.20
N ILE A 83 -0.66 10.18 -14.92
CA ILE A 83 0.67 10.71 -15.20
C ILE A 83 0.83 11.13 -16.66
N HIS A 84 1.84 11.95 -16.94
CA HIS A 84 2.12 12.47 -18.29
C HIS A 84 1.01 13.37 -18.88
N GLY A 85 0.23 14.03 -18.03
CA GLY A 85 -0.75 15.03 -18.50
C GLY A 85 -0.13 16.25 -19.20
N ASP A 86 1.17 16.50 -18.98
CA ASP A 86 1.95 17.49 -19.71
C ASP A 86 2.05 17.22 -21.22
N ARG A 87 1.73 15.99 -21.66
CA ARG A 87 1.75 15.59 -23.07
C ARG A 87 0.40 15.78 -23.76
N VAL A 88 -0.64 16.18 -23.04
CA VAL A 88 -1.99 16.27 -23.58
C VAL A 88 -2.34 17.72 -23.93
N LYS A 89 -2.73 17.93 -25.19
CA LYS A 89 -3.15 19.25 -25.70
C LYS A 89 -4.58 19.60 -25.32
N THR A 90 -5.45 18.59 -25.23
CA THR A 90 -6.80 18.72 -24.69
C THR A 90 -6.72 18.77 -23.17
N GLY A 91 -7.53 19.61 -22.53
CA GLY A 91 -7.53 19.70 -21.06
C GLY A 91 -7.82 18.33 -20.42
N PHE A 92 -7.25 18.08 -19.23
CA PHE A 92 -7.37 16.80 -18.54
C PHE A 92 -8.83 16.38 -18.29
N GLU A 93 -9.71 17.34 -17.96
CA GLU A 93 -11.15 17.08 -17.82
C GLU A 93 -11.78 16.49 -19.08
N GLN A 94 -11.34 16.92 -20.26
CA GLN A 94 -11.84 16.40 -21.52
C GLN A 94 -11.40 14.95 -21.72
N VAL A 95 -10.17 14.61 -21.31
CA VAL A 95 -9.69 13.22 -21.33
C VAL A 95 -10.55 12.33 -20.45
N ILE A 96 -10.94 12.80 -19.27
CA ILE A 96 -11.81 12.05 -18.37
C ILE A 96 -13.23 11.92 -18.96
N LYS A 97 -13.77 12.97 -19.61
CA LYS A 97 -15.09 12.91 -20.27
C LYS A 97 -15.11 11.94 -21.45
N ASP A 98 -14.06 11.93 -22.26
CA ASP A 98 -13.95 11.11 -23.46
C ASP A 98 -13.39 9.71 -23.15
N ALA A 99 -13.15 9.39 -21.87
CA ALA A 99 -12.65 8.10 -21.46
C ALA A 99 -13.63 6.99 -21.84
N GLY A 100 -13.09 5.86 -22.33
CA GLY A 100 -13.86 4.69 -22.69
C GLY A 100 -14.56 4.03 -21.48
N PRO A 101 -15.51 3.11 -21.74
CA PRO A 101 -16.40 2.55 -20.71
C PRO A 101 -15.65 1.86 -19.57
N GLU A 102 -14.52 1.21 -19.86
CA GLU A 102 -13.70 0.55 -18.83
C GLU A 102 -13.10 1.53 -17.83
N LEU A 103 -12.54 2.64 -18.30
CA LEU A 103 -12.00 3.67 -17.40
C LEU A 103 -13.11 4.39 -16.65
N GLN A 104 -14.26 4.65 -17.31
CA GLN A 104 -15.44 5.23 -16.65
C GLN A 104 -15.93 4.34 -15.50
N GLU A 105 -15.95 3.03 -15.69
CA GLU A 105 -16.37 2.10 -14.64
C GLU A 105 -15.42 2.11 -13.45
N VAL A 106 -14.11 2.13 -13.70
CA VAL A 106 -13.10 2.23 -12.64
C VAL A 106 -13.16 3.58 -11.92
N LEU A 107 -13.38 4.68 -12.64
CA LEU A 107 -13.62 6.00 -12.06
C LEU A 107 -14.87 5.99 -11.17
N ARG A 108 -15.95 5.34 -11.61
CA ARG A 108 -17.20 5.22 -10.83
C ARG A 108 -16.98 4.37 -9.56
N LYS A 109 -16.35 3.20 -9.68
CA LYS A 109 -16.04 2.31 -8.54
C LYS A 109 -15.13 2.99 -7.51
N SER A 110 -14.19 3.81 -7.96
CA SER A 110 -13.31 4.61 -7.11
C SER A 110 -13.93 5.91 -6.58
N GLY A 111 -15.22 6.16 -6.78
CA GLY A 111 -15.89 7.37 -6.29
C GLY A 111 -15.39 8.65 -6.96
N HIS A 112 -14.90 8.55 -8.20
CA HIS A 112 -14.28 9.63 -8.97
C HIS A 112 -13.06 10.27 -8.30
N ARG A 113 -12.33 9.51 -7.47
CA ARG A 113 -11.07 9.96 -6.85
C ARG A 113 -9.91 9.77 -7.81
N TYR A 114 -9.49 10.85 -8.44
CA TYR A 114 -8.34 10.87 -9.32
C TYR A 114 -7.58 12.18 -9.23
N GLN A 115 -6.28 12.14 -9.53
CA GLN A 115 -5.42 13.32 -9.54
C GLN A 115 -4.48 13.26 -10.75
N LEU A 116 -4.26 14.41 -11.38
CA LEU A 116 -3.22 14.55 -12.40
C LEU A 116 -1.88 14.86 -11.73
N PHE A 117 -0.92 13.95 -11.90
CA PHE A 117 0.38 14.01 -11.25
C PHE A 117 1.50 14.19 -12.28
N ASN A 118 2.40 15.16 -12.06
CA ASN A 118 3.51 15.43 -12.98
C ASN A 118 4.86 15.05 -12.37
N ASN A 119 5.33 13.84 -12.70
CA ASN A 119 6.60 13.30 -12.23
C ASN A 119 7.83 14.12 -12.65
N ASN A 120 7.73 14.96 -13.68
CA ASN A 120 8.84 15.82 -14.11
C ASN A 120 9.00 17.05 -13.20
N LYS A 121 7.97 17.40 -12.41
CA LYS A 121 8.00 18.55 -11.49
C LYS A 121 8.42 18.13 -10.08
N VAL A 122 9.64 17.61 -9.95
CA VAL A 122 10.20 17.08 -8.70
C VAL A 122 10.19 18.06 -7.51
N ASN A 123 10.18 19.36 -7.76
CA ASN A 123 10.13 20.40 -6.72
C ASN A 123 8.71 20.83 -6.34
N ASN A 124 7.68 20.32 -7.04
CA ASN A 124 6.31 20.69 -6.79
C ASN A 124 5.72 19.90 -5.62
N ARG A 125 5.99 20.38 -4.40
CA ARG A 125 5.45 19.78 -3.19
C ARG A 125 3.92 19.89 -3.08
N SER A 126 3.29 20.84 -3.80
CA SER A 126 1.84 21.02 -3.75
C SER A 126 1.08 19.81 -4.29
N GLN A 127 1.57 19.15 -5.35
CA GLN A 127 0.94 17.93 -5.87
C GLN A 127 1.01 16.77 -4.87
N VAL A 128 2.09 16.69 -4.09
CA VAL A 128 2.24 15.69 -3.04
C VAL A 128 1.30 16.00 -1.87
N LEU A 129 1.19 17.26 -1.47
CA LEU A 129 0.26 17.68 -0.41
C LEU A 129 -1.19 17.38 -0.79
N GLU A 130 -1.60 17.73 -2.01
CA GLU A 130 -2.93 17.42 -2.54
C GLU A 130 -3.19 15.90 -2.59
N LEU A 131 -2.18 15.09 -2.93
CA LEU A 131 -2.31 13.64 -2.86
C LEU A 131 -2.54 13.15 -1.42
N LEU A 132 -1.81 13.70 -0.45
CA LEU A 132 -1.98 13.33 0.96
C LEU A 132 -3.34 13.77 1.50
N GLU A 133 -3.82 14.96 1.11
CA GLU A 133 -5.18 15.43 1.42
C GLU A 133 -6.24 14.47 0.86
N ASN A 134 -6.08 14.00 -0.38
CA ASN A 134 -6.97 12.99 -0.97
C ASN A 134 -6.94 11.66 -0.20
N VAL A 135 -5.80 11.28 0.38
CA VAL A 135 -5.69 10.08 1.24
C VAL A 135 -6.41 10.29 2.58
N ASP A 136 -6.33 11.48 3.17
CA ASP A 136 -7.06 11.81 4.39
C ASP A 136 -8.59 11.82 4.14
N GLU A 137 -9.04 12.43 3.02
CA GLU A 137 -10.44 12.40 2.62
C GLU A 137 -10.95 10.99 2.32
N LEU A 138 -10.10 10.14 1.72
CA LEU A 138 -10.38 8.73 1.49
C LEU A 138 -10.63 7.99 2.81
N PHE A 139 -9.81 8.25 3.83
CA PHE A 139 -9.93 7.65 5.15
C PHE A 139 -11.25 8.05 5.82
N GLU A 140 -11.60 9.34 5.80
CA GLU A 140 -12.87 9.84 6.35
C GLU A 140 -14.09 9.28 5.59
N ALA A 141 -14.03 9.21 4.26
CA ALA A 141 -15.09 8.64 3.44
C ALA A 141 -15.33 7.14 3.73
N ASN A 142 -14.31 6.44 4.22
CA ASN A 142 -14.41 5.05 4.67
C ASN A 142 -14.65 4.91 6.18
N ARG A 143 -15.17 5.96 6.83
CA ARG A 143 -15.53 5.97 8.27
C ARG A 143 -14.34 5.72 9.20
N GLY A 144 -13.13 6.07 8.75
CA GLY A 144 -11.89 5.84 9.50
C GLY A 144 -11.47 4.36 9.55
N GLU A 145 -12.02 3.53 8.67
CA GLU A 145 -11.56 2.15 8.47
C GLU A 145 -10.48 2.15 7.38
N PHE A 146 -9.45 1.32 7.55
CA PHE A 146 -8.48 1.06 6.51
C PHE A 146 -8.93 -0.11 5.63
N TYR A 147 -8.27 -0.28 4.49
CA TYR A 147 -8.57 -1.41 3.64
C TYR A 147 -8.22 -2.72 4.36
N SER A 148 -9.25 -3.54 4.60
CA SER A 148 -9.09 -4.90 5.12
C SER A 148 -9.68 -5.91 4.14
N SER A 149 -8.94 -6.99 3.91
CA SER A 149 -9.38 -8.14 3.12
C SER A 149 -9.14 -9.40 3.93
N HIS A 150 -9.84 -10.49 3.59
CA HIS A 150 -9.63 -11.78 4.27
C HIS A 150 -8.15 -12.19 4.26
N THR A 151 -7.45 -11.98 3.15
CA THR A 151 -6.03 -12.27 3.00
C THR A 151 -5.16 -11.38 3.90
N TYR A 152 -5.49 -10.10 4.05
CA TYR A 152 -4.78 -9.21 4.99
C TYR A 152 -5.00 -9.65 6.44
N VAL A 153 -6.23 -10.01 6.81
CA VAL A 153 -6.55 -10.49 8.16
C VAL A 153 -5.76 -11.76 8.51
N GLU A 154 -5.62 -12.70 7.57
CA GLU A 154 -4.82 -13.91 7.77
C GLU A 154 -3.33 -13.60 7.90
N VAL A 155 -2.79 -12.70 7.06
CA VAL A 155 -1.39 -12.27 7.14
C VAL A 155 -1.10 -11.58 8.47
N VAL A 156 -1.97 -10.68 8.93
CA VAL A 156 -1.85 -10.01 10.23
C VAL A 156 -1.81 -11.02 11.37
N LYS A 157 -2.73 -11.99 11.40
CA LYS A 157 -2.74 -13.05 12.42
C LYS A 157 -1.43 -13.86 12.42
N MET A 158 -0.90 -14.20 11.24
CA MET A 158 0.38 -14.92 11.13
C MET A 158 1.56 -14.08 11.63
N LEU A 159 1.59 -12.78 11.30
CA LEU A 159 2.63 -11.86 11.74
C LEU A 159 2.62 -11.70 13.27
N GLU A 160 1.45 -11.50 13.87
CA GLU A 160 1.28 -11.40 15.33
C GLU A 160 1.73 -12.69 16.06
N GLN A 161 1.37 -13.86 15.54
CA GLN A 161 1.79 -15.14 16.10
C GLN A 161 3.31 -15.30 16.07
N ARG A 162 3.95 -14.94 14.94
CA ARG A 162 5.40 -15.03 14.76
C ARG A 162 6.13 -14.05 15.66
N GLU A 163 5.66 -12.81 15.76
CA GLU A 163 6.20 -11.81 16.69
C GLU A 163 6.10 -12.29 18.14
N GLY A 164 4.95 -12.83 18.54
CA GLY A 164 4.75 -13.41 19.86
C GLY A 164 5.68 -14.59 20.16
N ALA A 165 5.92 -15.47 19.17
CA ALA A 165 6.86 -16.58 19.31
C ALA A 165 8.30 -16.08 19.48
N LEU A 166 8.73 -15.13 18.65
CA LEU A 166 10.06 -14.55 18.69
C LEU A 166 10.31 -13.82 20.02
N ARG A 167 9.33 -13.04 20.50
CA ARG A 167 9.39 -12.34 21.78
C ARG A 167 9.53 -13.30 22.96
N ARG A 168 8.83 -14.44 22.94
CA ARG A 168 8.97 -15.50 23.95
C ARG A 168 10.37 -16.12 23.92
N GLU A 169 10.90 -16.39 22.73
CA GLU A 169 12.24 -16.95 22.57
C GLU A 169 13.33 -16.01 23.09
N TYR A 170 13.28 -14.73 22.71
CA TYR A 170 14.22 -13.72 23.22
C TYR A 170 14.13 -13.53 24.73
N LYS A 171 12.90 -13.50 25.28
CA LYS A 171 12.71 -13.40 26.74
C LYS A 171 13.35 -14.58 27.47
N LYS A 172 13.16 -15.80 26.96
CA LYS A 172 13.75 -17.01 27.54
C LYS A 172 15.28 -16.97 27.50
N LYS A 173 15.88 -16.61 26.37
CA LYS A 173 17.34 -16.45 26.24
C LYS A 173 17.88 -15.40 27.23
N LEU A 174 17.22 -14.26 27.35
CA LEU A 174 17.63 -13.19 28.27
C LEU A 174 17.55 -13.64 29.74
N GLU A 175 16.51 -14.37 30.12
CA GLU A 175 16.37 -14.95 31.46
C GLU A 175 17.46 -16.00 31.75
N GLU A 176 17.78 -16.86 30.78
CA GLU A 176 18.85 -17.86 30.90
C GLU A 176 20.23 -17.19 31.05
N GLU A 177 20.52 -16.18 30.23
CA GLU A 177 21.76 -15.38 30.32
C GLU A 177 21.86 -14.65 31.65
N THR A 178 20.78 -14.01 32.11
CA THR A 178 20.74 -13.31 33.40
C THR A 178 21.05 -14.26 34.55
N LYS A 179 20.38 -15.42 34.61
CA LYS A 179 20.64 -16.47 35.62
C LYS A 179 22.07 -17.00 35.55
N ALA A 180 22.61 -17.19 34.34
CA ALA A 180 23.98 -17.67 34.16
C ALA A 180 25.02 -16.66 34.65
N ILE A 181 24.76 -15.36 34.44
CA ILE A 181 25.60 -14.27 34.95
C ILE A 181 25.54 -14.21 36.47
N GLU A 182 24.35 -14.26 37.07
CA GLU A 182 24.14 -14.27 38.53
C GLU A 182 24.88 -15.43 39.21
N MET A 183 24.71 -16.66 38.69
CA MET A 183 25.43 -17.83 39.21
C MET A 183 26.96 -17.69 39.11
N LYS A 184 27.47 -17.05 38.05
CA LYS A 184 28.91 -16.79 37.90
C LYS A 184 29.41 -15.75 38.90
N TYR A 185 28.62 -14.73 39.21
CA TYR A 185 28.96 -13.74 40.24
C TYR A 185 28.97 -14.40 41.63
N GLU A 186 27.93 -15.16 42.00
CA GLU A 186 27.86 -15.85 43.31
C GLU A 186 29.02 -16.83 43.55
N LYS A 187 29.47 -17.53 42.51
CA LYS A 187 30.63 -18.42 42.59
C LYS A 187 31.97 -17.69 42.73
N LYS A 188 32.04 -16.41 42.39
CA LYS A 188 33.25 -15.58 42.54
C LYS A 188 33.31 -14.83 43.86
N THR A 189 32.17 -14.59 44.50
CA THR A 189 32.07 -13.95 45.81
C THR A 189 32.05 -14.92 47.00
N LYS A 190 32.05 -16.23 46.73
CA LYS A 190 32.34 -17.31 47.70
C LYS A 190 33.79 -17.75 47.57
#